data_AF-K2BJI6-F1
#
_entry.id   AF-K2BJI6-F1
#
_cell.length_a   1.000
_cell.length_b   1.000
_cell.length_c   1.000
_cell.angle_alpha   90.00
_cell.angle_beta   90.00
_cell.angle_gamma   90.00
#
_symmetry.space_group_name_H-M   'P 1'
#
loop_
_entity.id
_entity.type
_entity.pdbx_description
1 polymer ?
#
loop_
_entity_poly.entity_id
_entity_poly.type
_entity_poly.pdbx_seq_one_letter_code
_entity_poly.pdbx_strand_id
1 'polypeptide(L)'
;MKKLILLGGFFLTTATFAGQLHNYNDMVSAISSGKPLRFVTNFSQCETNNKKASSSTTLIGSFTPNEIGVTDSHIATSLTHFTLNDPFFLGKPVYEFARYTITPDNRMSVTLEILDASTYTSLMDKISFNCQIDIATKIYD
;
A
#
# COMPACT_ATOMS: atom_id res chain seq x y z
N MET A 1 -15.69 -55.16 -26.36
CA MET A 1 -16.26 -54.41 -25.22
C MET A 1 -15.22 -53.41 -24.72
N LYS A 2 -15.69 -52.20 -24.43
CA LYS A 2 -14.93 -50.94 -24.28
C LYS A 2 -13.81 -51.02 -23.23
N LYS A 3 -12.56 -50.86 -23.65
CA LYS A 3 -11.43 -50.59 -22.73
C LYS A 3 -11.51 -49.12 -22.32
N LEU A 4 -11.94 -48.87 -21.08
CA LEU A 4 -11.90 -47.55 -20.46
C LEU A 4 -10.44 -47.11 -20.30
N ILE A 5 -10.04 -46.11 -21.07
CA ILE A 5 -8.84 -45.32 -20.81
C ILE A 5 -9.27 -44.22 -19.83
N LEU A 6 -9.09 -44.45 -18.53
CA LEU A 6 -9.14 -43.38 -17.53
C LEU A 6 -7.79 -42.63 -17.60
N LEU A 7 -7.73 -41.58 -18.42
CA LEU A 7 -6.69 -40.56 -18.32
C LEU A 7 -6.90 -39.79 -17.01
N GLY A 8 -6.09 -40.11 -16.00
CA GLY A 8 -5.98 -39.33 -14.78
C GLY A 8 -5.27 -38.01 -15.05
N GLY A 9 -6.04 -36.93 -15.20
CA GLY A 9 -5.52 -35.57 -15.22
C GLY A 9 -5.26 -35.08 -13.79
N PHE A 10 -4.07 -35.35 -13.26
CA PHE A 10 -3.58 -34.70 -12.05
C PHE A 10 -3.15 -33.28 -12.43
N PHE A 11 -4.09 -32.33 -12.40
CA PHE A 11 -3.75 -30.92 -12.48
C PHE A 11 -2.99 -30.55 -11.19
N LEU A 12 -1.68 -30.46 -11.28
CA LEU A 12 -0.83 -29.86 -10.25
C LEU A 12 -1.28 -28.40 -10.10
N THR A 13 -2.06 -28.12 -9.07
CA THR A 13 -2.34 -26.75 -8.63
C THR A 13 -1.02 -26.18 -8.13
N THR A 14 -0.35 -25.38 -8.96
CA THR A 14 0.81 -24.61 -8.51
C THR A 14 0.32 -23.66 -7.43
N ALA A 15 0.79 -23.83 -6.20
CA ALA A 15 0.54 -22.87 -5.13
C ALA A 15 1.18 -21.53 -5.54
N THR A 16 0.35 -20.57 -5.97
CA THR A 16 0.80 -19.22 -6.27
C THR A 16 0.98 -18.49 -4.95
N PHE A 17 2.21 -18.43 -4.46
CA PHE A 17 2.54 -17.56 -3.33
C PHE A 17 2.76 -16.15 -3.86
N ALA A 18 2.25 -15.16 -3.11
CA ALA A 18 2.53 -13.75 -3.35
C ALA A 18 4.05 -13.50 -3.29
N GLY A 19 4.64 -13.05 -4.39
CA GLY A 19 6.07 -12.76 -4.47
C GLY A 19 6.34 -11.36 -3.94
N GLN A 20 7.47 -11.14 -3.26
CA GLN A 20 7.90 -9.77 -2.96
C GLN A 20 8.39 -9.11 -4.26
N LEU A 21 7.90 -7.91 -4.53
CA LEU A 21 8.33 -7.08 -5.64
C LEU A 21 9.38 -6.08 -5.15
N HIS A 22 10.56 -6.10 -5.78
CA HIS A 22 11.74 -5.39 -5.29
C HIS A 22 11.97 -4.04 -5.97
N ASN A 23 11.43 -3.85 -7.18
CA ASN A 23 11.67 -2.64 -7.96
C ASN A 23 10.45 -2.17 -8.75
N TYR A 24 10.50 -0.92 -9.20
CA TYR A 24 9.45 -0.23 -9.96
C TYR A 24 8.94 -1.05 -11.15
N ASN A 25 9.84 -1.65 -11.94
CA ASN A 25 9.47 -2.38 -13.15
C ASN A 25 8.73 -3.68 -12.81
N ASP A 26 9.10 -4.37 -11.73
CA ASP A 26 8.37 -5.56 -11.25
C ASP A 26 6.94 -5.19 -10.86
N MET A 27 6.75 -4.05 -10.18
CA MET A 27 5.43 -3.52 -9.82
C MET A 27 4.60 -3.14 -11.05
N VAL A 28 5.18 -2.41 -12.00
CA VAL A 28 4.50 -2.07 -13.26
C VAL A 28 4.08 -3.35 -14.01
N SER A 29 4.95 -4.35 -14.08
CA SER A 29 4.67 -5.64 -14.72
C SER A 29 3.52 -6.39 -14.03
N ALA A 30 3.53 -6.45 -12.70
CA ALA A 30 2.48 -7.08 -11.91
C ALA A 30 1.12 -6.37 -12.11
N ILE A 31 1.09 -5.04 -12.01
CA ILE A 31 -0.13 -4.24 -12.22
C ILE A 31 -0.66 -4.42 -13.64
N SER A 32 0.21 -4.34 -14.66
CA SER A 32 -0.17 -4.49 -16.07
C SER A 32 -0.69 -5.90 -16.39
N SER A 33 -0.32 -6.88 -15.58
CA SER A 33 -0.82 -8.27 -15.65
C SER A 33 -2.10 -8.50 -14.84
N GLY A 34 -2.65 -7.44 -14.22
CA GLY A 34 -3.86 -7.51 -13.40
C GLY A 34 -3.67 -8.10 -12.01
N LYS A 35 -2.42 -8.20 -11.52
CA LYS A 35 -2.16 -8.68 -10.16
C LYS A 35 -2.44 -7.58 -9.13
N PRO A 36 -3.12 -7.89 -8.02
CA PRO A 36 -3.28 -6.95 -6.92
C PRO A 36 -1.93 -6.74 -6.23
N LEU A 37 -1.70 -5.55 -5.67
CA LEU A 37 -0.52 -5.32 -4.83
C LEU A 37 -0.90 -5.25 -3.35
N ARG A 38 -0.02 -5.72 -2.46
CA ARG A 38 -0.11 -5.53 -1.00
C ARG A 38 1.08 -4.72 -0.52
N PHE A 39 0.83 -3.58 0.08
CA PHE A 39 1.85 -2.73 0.68
C PHE A 39 1.94 -3.03 2.18
N VAL A 40 3.15 -3.19 2.69
CA VAL A 40 3.45 -3.34 4.12
C VAL A 40 4.53 -2.32 4.47
N THR A 41 4.17 -1.30 5.25
CA THR A 41 5.06 -0.16 5.54
C THR A 41 5.30 -0.05 7.02
N ASN A 42 6.57 -0.08 7.41
CA ASN A 42 7.00 0.36 8.73
C ASN A 42 7.33 1.86 8.68
N PHE A 43 6.38 2.69 9.12
CA PHE A 43 6.51 4.15 9.06
C PHE A 43 7.60 4.69 9.98
N SER A 44 8.04 3.92 10.99
CA SER A 44 9.18 4.32 11.84
C SER A 44 10.53 4.28 11.10
N GLN A 45 10.57 3.68 9.91
CA GLN A 45 11.75 3.63 9.04
C GLN A 45 11.67 4.61 7.87
N CYS A 46 10.61 5.42 7.80
CA CYS A 46 10.46 6.45 6.78
C CYS A 46 10.95 7.81 7.31
N GLU A 47 11.47 8.64 6.40
CA GLU A 47 11.74 10.05 6.70
C GLU A 47 10.42 10.81 6.72
N THR A 48 10.22 11.72 7.68
CA THR A 48 8.97 12.51 7.76
C THR A 48 9.22 13.98 8.08
N ASN A 49 8.33 14.85 7.56
CA ASN A 49 8.30 16.27 7.89
C ASN A 49 7.64 16.56 9.26
N ASN A 50 6.97 15.59 9.88
CA ASN A 50 6.26 15.77 11.14
C ASN A 50 7.01 15.10 12.29
N LYS A 51 7.56 15.90 13.21
CA LYS A 51 8.33 15.41 14.37
C LYS A 51 7.51 14.52 15.31
N LYS A 52 6.21 14.76 15.47
CA LYS A 52 5.33 13.93 16.32
C LYS A 52 5.09 12.57 15.70
N ALA A 53 4.91 12.52 14.37
CA ALA A 53 4.82 11.26 13.63
C ALA A 53 6.15 10.47 13.68
N SER A 54 7.29 11.18 13.64
CA SER A 54 8.62 10.58 13.75
C SER A 54 8.92 9.97 15.13
N SER A 55 8.26 10.45 16.20
CA SER A 55 8.50 10.00 17.58
C SER A 55 7.59 8.84 18.02
N SER A 56 6.70 8.36 17.16
CA SER A 56 5.77 7.29 17.50
C SER A 56 6.47 5.92 17.58
N THR A 57 6.10 5.12 18.58
CA THR A 57 6.36 3.67 18.64
C THR A 57 5.95 2.98 17.33
N THR A 58 6.68 1.92 16.96
CA THR A 58 6.52 1.12 15.73
C THR A 58 5.12 1.17 15.12
N LEU A 59 4.96 1.95 14.04
CA LEU A 59 3.74 2.05 13.26
C LEU A 59 3.89 1.22 11.99
N ILE A 60 3.24 0.06 11.93
CA ILE A 60 3.22 -0.81 10.75
C ILE A 60 1.82 -0.75 10.13
N GLY A 61 1.74 -0.20 8.92
CA GLY A 61 0.52 -0.20 8.12
C GLY A 61 0.56 -1.30 7.07
N SER A 62 -0.62 -1.86 6.75
CA SER A 62 -0.74 -2.83 5.67
C SER A 62 -2.01 -2.58 4.86
N PHE A 63 -1.85 -2.42 3.55
CA PHE A 63 -2.88 -1.92 2.65
C PHE A 63 -2.84 -2.66 1.32
N THR A 64 -4.01 -3.08 0.83
CA THR A 64 -4.20 -3.55 -0.55
C THR A 64 -5.08 -2.53 -1.26
N PRO A 65 -4.53 -1.71 -2.17
CA PRO A 65 -5.35 -0.83 -2.98
C PRO A 65 -6.33 -1.62 -3.86
N ASN A 66 -7.57 -1.14 -3.93
CA ASN A 66 -8.55 -1.60 -4.90
C ASN A 66 -8.32 -0.99 -6.29
N GLU A 67 -7.64 0.17 -6.35
CA GLU A 67 -7.36 0.92 -7.57
C GLU A 67 -5.92 1.42 -7.59
N ILE A 68 -5.22 1.23 -8.71
CA ILE A 68 -3.84 1.69 -8.92
C ILE A 68 -3.75 2.32 -10.30
N GLY A 69 -3.19 3.53 -10.36
CA GLY A 69 -2.81 4.20 -11.60
C GLY A 69 -1.31 4.05 -11.88
N VAL A 70 -0.95 3.86 -13.15
CA VAL A 70 0.44 3.82 -13.60
C VAL A 70 0.63 4.87 -14.69
N THR A 71 1.70 5.64 -14.58
CA THR A 71 2.15 6.59 -15.62
C THR A 71 3.63 6.35 -15.91
N ASP A 72 4.18 7.04 -16.90
CA ASP A 72 5.62 6.97 -17.23
C ASP A 72 6.53 7.41 -16.08
N SER A 73 6.00 8.19 -15.13
CA SER A 73 6.80 8.80 -14.07
C SER A 73 6.56 8.21 -12.68
N HIS A 74 5.44 7.53 -12.47
CA HIS A 74 5.07 6.99 -11.16
C HIS A 74 3.90 6.01 -11.20
N ILE A 75 3.81 5.21 -10.14
CA ILE A 75 2.61 4.46 -9.72
C ILE A 75 1.92 5.27 -8.62
N ALA A 76 0.59 5.40 -8.67
CA ALA A 76 -0.19 6.09 -7.66
C ALA A 76 -1.39 5.26 -7.19
N THR A 77 -1.69 5.35 -5.90
CA THR A 77 -2.93 4.86 -5.31
C THR A 77 -3.29 5.68 -4.08
N SER A 78 -4.47 5.47 -3.53
CA SER A 78 -4.92 6.15 -2.31
C SER A 78 -5.79 5.26 -1.44
N LEU A 79 -5.85 5.60 -0.16
CA LEU A 79 -6.72 5.02 0.84
C LEU A 79 -7.49 6.16 1.50
N THR A 80 -8.81 6.01 1.60
CA THR A 80 -9.61 6.79 2.54
C THR A 80 -10.01 5.89 3.69
N HIS A 81 -9.48 6.16 4.88
CA HIS A 81 -9.73 5.36 6.08
C HIS A 81 -10.54 6.19 7.08
N PHE A 82 -11.78 5.78 7.33
CA PHE A 82 -12.59 6.36 8.40
C PHE A 82 -12.13 5.79 9.76
N THR A 83 -11.96 6.64 10.75
CA THR A 83 -11.55 6.19 12.09
C THR A 83 -12.06 7.11 13.20
N LEU A 84 -12.12 6.56 14.42
CA LEU A 84 -12.26 7.28 15.69
C LEU A 84 -10.96 7.21 16.53
N ASN A 85 -9.93 6.55 16.00
CA ASN A 85 -8.71 6.20 16.71
C ASN A 85 -7.48 6.92 16.15
N ASP A 86 -7.68 8.02 15.41
CA ASP A 86 -6.55 8.85 15.00
C ASP A 86 -5.83 9.40 16.25
N PRO A 87 -4.49 9.27 16.34
CA PRO A 87 -3.74 9.65 17.54
C PRO A 87 -3.74 11.15 17.83
N PHE A 88 -4.01 12.00 16.84
CA PHE A 88 -4.12 13.44 17.01
C PHE A 88 -5.55 13.88 17.37
N PHE A 89 -6.57 13.08 17.02
CA PHE A 89 -7.99 13.41 17.19
C PHE A 89 -8.80 12.25 17.79
N LEU A 90 -8.32 11.65 18.87
CA LEU A 90 -8.94 10.49 19.52
C LEU A 90 -10.42 10.75 19.87
N GLY A 91 -11.29 9.82 19.47
CA GLY A 91 -12.74 9.88 19.67
C GLY A 91 -13.50 10.78 18.70
N LYS A 92 -12.81 11.53 17.83
CA LYS A 92 -13.43 12.36 16.80
C LYS A 92 -13.57 11.56 15.48
N PRO A 93 -14.75 11.57 14.83
CA PRO A 93 -14.90 11.04 13.47
C PRO A 93 -14.02 11.79 12.47
N VAL A 94 -13.05 11.09 11.90
CA VAL A 94 -12.14 11.65 10.89
C VAL A 94 -11.95 10.70 9.71
N TYR A 95 -11.58 11.26 8.56
CA TYR A 95 -11.01 10.51 7.45
C TYR A 95 -9.50 10.74 7.40
N GLU A 96 -8.74 9.66 7.46
CA GLU A 96 -7.34 9.61 7.09
C GLU A 96 -7.27 9.37 5.58
N PHE A 97 -6.95 10.41 4.82
CA PHE A 97 -6.74 10.30 3.39
C PHE A 97 -5.25 10.17 3.07
N ALA A 98 -4.82 8.95 2.76
CA ALA A 98 -3.45 8.62 2.41
C ALA A 98 -3.30 8.49 0.89
N ARG A 99 -2.38 9.25 0.29
CA ARG A 99 -1.95 9.05 -1.11
C ARG A 99 -0.56 8.43 -1.14
N TYR A 100 -0.41 7.36 -1.90
CA TYR A 100 0.85 6.64 -2.11
C TYR A 100 1.34 6.91 -3.53
N THR A 101 2.58 7.34 -3.66
CA THR A 101 3.24 7.55 -4.96
C THR A 101 4.56 6.80 -4.95
N ILE A 102 4.79 5.93 -5.92
CA ILE A 102 6.04 5.20 -6.10
C ILE A 102 6.72 5.69 -7.37
N THR A 103 7.99 6.05 -7.27
CA THR A 103 8.80 6.57 -8.37
C THR A 103 9.82 5.52 -8.87
N PRO A 104 10.35 5.67 -10.10
CA PRO A 104 11.32 4.72 -10.69
C PRO A 104 12.61 4.50 -9.91
N ASP A 105 12.97 5.42 -9.00
CA ASP A 105 14.11 5.31 -8.09
C ASP A 105 13.82 4.44 -6.84
N ASN A 106 12.74 3.64 -6.85
CA ASN A 106 12.32 2.74 -5.78
C ASN A 106 12.05 3.45 -4.44
N ARG A 107 11.53 4.67 -4.51
CA ARG A 107 11.02 5.41 -3.35
C ARG A 107 9.50 5.45 -3.38
N MET A 108 8.90 5.28 -2.21
CA MET A 108 7.48 5.51 -2.00
C MET A 108 7.29 6.75 -1.13
N SER A 109 6.54 7.73 -1.62
CA SER A 109 6.03 8.84 -0.82
C SER A 109 4.61 8.53 -0.37
N VAL A 110 4.33 8.76 0.92
CA VAL A 110 2.98 8.70 1.48
C VAL A 110 2.63 10.07 2.01
N THR A 111 1.54 10.65 1.51
CA THR A 111 1.00 11.89 2.08
C THR A 111 -0.31 11.60 2.78
N LEU A 112 -0.45 12.08 4.02
CA LEU A 112 -1.61 11.89 4.87
C LEU A 112 -2.25 13.24 5.16
N GLU A 113 -3.54 13.35 4.82
CA GLU A 113 -4.42 14.43 5.22
C GLU A 113 -5.46 13.89 6.20
N ILE A 114 -5.65 14.56 7.33
CA ILE A 114 -6.67 14.19 8.31
C ILE A 114 -7.81 15.19 8.17
N LEU A 115 -8.96 14.70 7.73
CA LEU A 115 -10.14 15.50 7.42
C LEU A 115 -11.23 15.26 8.47
N ASP A 116 -11.98 16.31 8.79
CA ASP A 116 -13.23 16.15 9.55
C ASP A 116 -14.21 15.29 8.75
N ALA A 117 -14.78 14.24 9.36
CA ALA A 117 -15.67 13.35 8.61
C ALA A 117 -17.00 13.98 8.20
N SER A 118 -17.39 15.10 8.82
CA SER A 118 -18.65 15.79 8.52
C SER A 118 -18.48 16.93 7.51
N THR A 119 -17.39 17.68 7.60
CA THR A 119 -17.17 18.87 6.77
C THR A 119 -16.11 18.67 5.68
N TYR A 120 -15.33 17.58 5.73
CA TYR A 120 -14.16 17.32 4.88
C TYR A 120 -13.07 18.40 4.95
N THR A 121 -13.12 19.29 5.93
CA THR A 121 -12.08 20.30 6.14
C THR A 121 -10.85 19.65 6.74
N SER A 122 -9.66 20.03 6.27
CA SER A 122 -8.41 19.58 6.87
C SER A 122 -8.32 20.03 8.32
N LEU A 123 -8.00 19.11 9.22
CA LEU A 123 -7.86 19.36 10.65
C LEU A 123 -6.43 19.71 11.07
N MET A 124 -5.46 19.44 10.20
CA MET A 124 -4.06 19.78 10.42
C MET A 124 -3.28 19.87 9.10
N ASP A 125 -2.01 20.29 9.20
CA ASP A 125 -1.09 20.27 8.07
C ASP A 125 -0.83 18.84 7.58
N LYS A 126 -0.69 18.70 6.27
CA LYS A 126 -0.39 17.44 5.61
C LYS A 126 0.92 16.84 6.12
N ILE A 127 0.87 15.57 6.49
CA ILE A 127 2.03 14.79 6.89
C ILE A 127 2.58 14.06 5.67
N SER A 128 3.89 14.07 5.48
CA SER A 128 4.56 13.34 4.42
C SER A 128 5.55 12.35 5.01
N PHE A 129 5.58 11.14 4.44
CA PHE A 129 6.56 10.10 4.68
C PHE A 129 7.27 9.77 3.37
N ASN A 130 8.59 9.65 3.42
CA ASN A 130 9.39 9.12 2.33
C ASN A 130 10.00 7.80 2.77
N CYS A 131 9.59 6.72 2.13
CA CYS A 131 9.92 5.35 2.49
C CYS A 131 10.73 4.71 1.36
N GLN A 132 11.89 4.15 1.68
CA GLN A 132 12.64 3.35 0.73
C GLN A 132 12.04 1.95 0.63
N ILE A 133 11.82 1.46 -0.60
CA ILE A 133 11.33 0.09 -0.83
C ILE A 133 12.40 -0.92 -0.38
N ASP A 134 11.96 -2.10 0.08
CA ASP A 134 12.72 -3.18 0.73
C ASP A 134 13.28 -2.86 2.12
N ILE A 135 13.46 -1.59 2.46
CA ILE A 135 13.85 -1.16 3.81
C ILE A 135 12.60 -0.89 4.64
N ALA A 136 11.90 0.21 4.34
CA ALA A 136 10.76 0.69 5.12
C ALA A 136 9.43 0.16 4.59
N THR A 137 9.35 -0.13 3.28
CA THR A 137 8.14 -0.67 2.65
C THR A 137 8.44 -1.92 1.86
N LYS A 138 7.65 -2.97 2.08
CA LYS A 138 7.65 -4.20 1.27
C LYS A 138 6.36 -4.26 0.46
N ILE A 139 6.47 -4.70 -0.78
CA ILE A 139 5.34 -4.80 -1.71
C ILE A 139 5.25 -6.24 -2.21
N TYR A 140 4.04 -6.79 -2.28
CA TYR A 140 3.77 -8.16 -2.72
C TYR A 140 2.70 -8.19 -3.80
N ASP A 141 2.68 -9.22 -4.66
CA ASP A 141 1.72 -9.42 -5.77
C ASP A 141 0.81 -10.66 -5.64
#